data_AF-A0A9E3BUD4-F1
#
_entry.id   AF-A0A9E3BUD4-F1
#
_cell.length_a   1.000
_cell.length_b   1.000
_cell.length_c   1.000
_cell.angle_alpha   90.00
_cell.angle_beta   90.00
_cell.angle_gamma   90.00
#
_symmetry.space_group_name_H-M   'P 1'
#
loop_
_entity.id
_entity.type
_entity.pdbx_description
1 polymer ?
#
loop_
_entity_poly.entity_id
_entity_poly.type
_entity_poly.pdbx_seq_one_letter_code
_entity_poly.pdbx_strand_id
1 'polypeptide(L)'
;MQAFPAHWAPNDLLFYTGSQFPARYRGGAFIAFHGSWNRAPLPQAGYRVVFAPFRGANPTGQYETFANDFAGPNPGSGPDQRRPTGLAQGPDGSLYVTDDTGGRIWRIFYTGR
;
A
#
# COMPACT_ATOMS: atom_id res chain seq x y z
N MET A 1 18.38 -6.99 -0.55
CA MET A 1 17.18 -7.83 -0.73
C MET A 1 16.05 -7.18 0.04
N GLN A 2 14.88 -6.97 -0.59
CA GLN A 2 13.71 -6.46 0.10
C GLN A 2 12.88 -7.65 0.59
N ALA A 3 12.57 -7.67 1.88
CA ALA A 3 11.65 -8.65 2.47
C ALA A 3 10.43 -7.92 3.04
N PHE A 4 9.29 -8.61 3.05
CA PHE A 4 8.06 -8.17 3.69
C PHE A 4 7.64 -9.18 4.74
N PRO A 5 6.92 -8.76 5.79
CA PRO A 5 6.47 -9.69 6.81
C PRO A 5 5.53 -10.75 6.24
N ALA A 6 5.62 -11.96 6.82
CA ALA A 6 4.78 -13.07 6.42
C ALA A 6 3.28 -12.74 6.57
N HIS A 7 2.51 -13.29 5.64
CA HIS A 7 1.04 -13.22 5.59
C HIS A 7 0.42 -11.84 5.34
N TRP A 8 1.18 -10.83 4.92
CA TRP A 8 0.61 -9.51 4.59
C TRP A 8 -0.21 -9.46 3.29
N ALA A 9 -0.16 -10.53 2.48
CA ALA A 9 -0.95 -10.70 1.26
C ALA A 9 -0.82 -9.51 0.27
N PRO A 10 0.34 -9.33 -0.39
CA PRO A 10 0.45 -8.34 -1.45
C PRO A 10 -0.46 -8.73 -2.62
N ASN A 11 -1.42 -7.89 -2.95
CA ASN A 11 -2.36 -8.13 -4.04
C ASN A 11 -1.99 -7.38 -5.32
N ASP A 12 -1.32 -6.22 -5.20
CA ASP A 12 -0.92 -5.43 -6.36
C ASP A 12 0.37 -4.63 -6.10
N LEU A 13 1.08 -4.31 -7.19
CA LEU A 13 2.31 -3.53 -7.22
C LEU A 13 2.28 -2.57 -8.41
N LEU A 14 2.58 -1.30 -8.15
CA LEU A 14 2.65 -0.25 -9.17
C LEU A 14 3.97 0.51 -9.08
N PHE A 15 4.75 0.52 -10.17
CA PHE A 15 5.89 1.43 -10.30
C PHE A 15 5.40 2.84 -10.61
N TYR A 16 5.79 3.80 -9.76
CA TYR A 16 5.33 5.17 -9.87
C TYR A 16 6.15 5.97 -10.87
N THR A 17 5.47 6.49 -11.89
CA THR A 17 6.07 7.29 -12.97
C THR A 17 5.70 8.77 -12.91
N GLY A 18 4.79 9.14 -12.00
CA GLY A 18 4.31 10.51 -11.85
C GLY A 18 5.29 11.42 -11.08
N SER A 19 4.94 12.70 -11.03
CA SER A 19 5.70 13.73 -10.31
C SER A 19 4.90 14.42 -9.20
N GLN A 20 3.66 13.99 -8.99
CA GLN A 20 2.68 14.58 -8.06
C GLN A 20 3.08 14.34 -6.60
N PHE A 21 3.66 13.18 -6.27
CA PHE A 21 4.26 12.94 -4.96
C PHE A 21 5.68 13.54 -4.84
N PRO A 22 6.16 13.80 -3.60
CA PRO A 22 7.54 14.23 -3.35
C PRO A 22 8.58 13.38 -4.07
N ALA A 23 9.73 13.98 -4.41
CA ALA A 23 10.76 13.35 -5.24
C ALA A 23 11.22 11.96 -4.74
N ARG A 24 11.20 11.74 -3.42
CA ARG A 24 11.54 10.45 -2.79
C ARG A 24 10.66 9.26 -3.23
N TYR A 25 9.45 9.53 -3.70
CA TYR A 25 8.51 8.49 -4.19
C TYR A 25 8.69 8.18 -5.68
N ARG A 26 9.44 8.99 -6.43
CA ARG A 26 9.53 8.89 -7.89
C ARG A 26 10.43 7.73 -8.30
N GLY A 27 9.95 6.88 -9.21
CA GLY A 27 10.70 5.72 -9.70
C GLY A 27 10.77 4.54 -8.73
N GLY A 28 10.08 4.59 -7.58
CA GLY A 28 9.89 3.44 -6.71
C GLY A 28 8.56 2.72 -6.96
N ALA A 29 8.26 1.74 -6.12
CA ALA A 29 7.06 0.91 -6.23
C ALA A 29 6.11 1.13 -5.05
N PHE A 30 4.83 1.32 -5.33
CA PHE A 30 3.76 1.17 -4.36
C PHE A 30 3.27 -0.28 -4.34
N ILE A 31 2.95 -0.81 -3.17
CA ILE A 31 2.49 -2.19 -3.00
C ILE A 31 1.27 -2.17 -2.09
N ALA A 32 0.15 -2.73 -2.57
CA ALA A 32 -1.06 -2.90 -1.80
C ALA A 32 -1.02 -4.23 -1.05
N PHE A 33 -1.04 -4.17 0.27
CA PHE A 33 -1.14 -5.33 1.14
C PHE A 33 -2.58 -5.46 1.66
N HIS A 34 -3.19 -6.58 1.31
CA HIS A 34 -4.58 -6.92 1.60
C HIS A 34 -4.81 -7.23 3.08
N GLY A 35 -3.74 -7.63 3.78
CA GLY A 35 -3.77 -7.96 5.20
C GLY A 35 -3.95 -9.45 5.46
N SER A 36 -3.52 -9.88 6.64
CA SER A 36 -3.48 -11.29 7.00
C SER A 36 -4.85 -11.82 7.44
N TRP A 37 -5.04 -13.12 7.24
CA TRP A 37 -6.11 -13.89 7.90
C TRP A 37 -5.51 -14.99 8.80
N ASN A 38 -4.46 -15.65 8.32
CA ASN A 38 -3.76 -16.73 9.04
C ASN A 38 -2.41 -16.24 9.59
N ARG A 39 -2.43 -15.57 10.75
CA ARG A 39 -1.22 -15.04 11.40
C ARG A 39 -1.10 -15.39 12.88
N ALA A 40 -2.02 -16.21 13.42
CA ALA A 40 -2.00 -16.61 14.82
C ALA A 40 -0.69 -17.36 15.18
N PRO A 41 -0.12 -17.15 16.39
CA PRO A 41 -0.64 -16.34 17.49
C PRO A 41 -0.34 -14.83 17.39
N LEU A 42 0.34 -14.37 16.33
CA LEU A 42 0.62 -12.95 16.13
C LEU A 42 -0.65 -12.17 15.74
N PRO A 43 -0.75 -10.87 16.05
CA PRO A 43 -1.86 -10.04 15.61
C PRO A 43 -1.99 -10.00 14.08
N GLN A 44 -3.21 -9.79 13.57
CA GLN A 44 -3.41 -9.58 12.13
C GLN A 44 -2.75 -8.27 11.69
N ALA A 45 -2.14 -8.26 10.51
CA ALA A 45 -1.35 -7.14 10.02
C ALA A 45 -1.35 -7.07 8.48
N GLY A 46 -0.82 -5.99 7.93
CA GLY A 46 -0.61 -5.83 6.49
C GLY A 46 -1.62 -4.93 5.79
N TYR A 47 -2.76 -4.58 6.37
CA TYR A 47 -3.80 -3.72 5.78
C TYR A 47 -3.35 -2.28 5.43
N ARG A 48 -2.49 -2.12 4.42
CA ARG A 48 -1.79 -0.87 4.10
C ARG A 48 -1.25 -0.84 2.68
N VAL A 49 -0.94 0.35 2.22
CA VAL A 49 -0.08 0.55 1.05
C VAL A 49 1.30 0.96 1.53
N VAL A 50 2.35 0.32 1.02
CA VAL A 50 3.73 0.71 1.26
C VAL A 50 4.36 1.32 0.02
N PHE A 51 5.44 2.06 0.22
CA PHE A 51 6.37 2.44 -0.82
C PHE A 51 7.70 1.73 -0.63
N ALA A 52 8.25 1.15 -1.69
CA ALA A 52 9.59 0.59 -1.74
C ALA A 52 10.46 1.42 -2.70
N PRO A 53 11.62 1.94 -2.26
CA PRO A 53 12.51 2.72 -3.12
C PRO A 53 13.28 1.82 -4.11
N PHE A 54 13.37 2.27 -5.36
CA PHE A 54 14.11 1.58 -6.42
C PHE A 54 15.12 2.50 -7.11
N ARG A 55 16.17 1.90 -7.66
CA ARG A 55 17.10 2.49 -8.62
C ARG A 55 17.25 1.53 -9.80
N GLY A 56 16.64 1.90 -10.93
CA GLY A 56 16.49 0.98 -12.06
C GLY A 56 15.68 -0.25 -11.62
N ALA A 57 16.19 -1.44 -11.93
CA ALA A 57 15.53 -2.70 -11.58
C ALA A 57 15.73 -3.15 -10.12
N ASN A 58 16.52 -2.42 -9.31
CA ASN A 58 16.94 -2.89 -7.99
C ASN A 58 16.28 -2.10 -6.86
N PRO A 59 15.73 -2.77 -5.81
CA PRO A 59 15.32 -2.10 -4.59
C PRO A 59 16.54 -1.61 -3.81
N THR A 60 16.49 -0.39 -3.28
CA THR A 60 17.68 0.29 -2.71
C THR A 60 17.62 0.61 -1.23
N GLY A 61 16.54 0.29 -0.54
CA GLY A 61 16.36 0.64 0.87
C GLY A 61 15.23 -0.14 1.52
N GLN A 62 14.87 0.25 2.74
CA GLN A 62 13.67 -0.28 3.39
C GLN A 62 12.42 0.32 2.75
N TYR A 63 11.34 -0.47 2.71
CA TYR A 63 10.02 0.08 2.42
C TYR A 63 9.54 0.95 3.58
N GLU A 64 8.63 1.87 3.28
CA GLU A 64 7.94 2.70 4.26
C GLU A 64 6.43 2.57 4.11
N THR A 65 5.68 2.84 5.17
CA THR A 65 4.23 2.89 5.09
C THR A 65 3.81 4.18 4.37
N PHE A 66 3.10 4.05 3.26
CA PHE A 66 2.61 5.17 2.47
C PHE A 66 1.19 5.58 2.89
N ALA A 67 0.30 4.59 3.06
CA ALA A 67 -1.05 4.78 3.57
C ALA A 67 -1.43 3.60 4.49
N ASN A 68 -2.03 3.87 5.64
CA ASN A 68 -2.39 2.87 6.65
C ASN A 68 -3.86 3.00 7.07
N ASP A 69 -4.23 2.35 8.18
CA ASP A 69 -5.52 2.44 8.86
C ASP A 69 -6.73 1.90 8.08
N PHE A 70 -6.49 1.20 6.97
CA PHE A 70 -7.54 0.53 6.21
C PHE A 70 -8.29 -0.51 7.07
N ALA A 71 -7.61 -1.21 7.98
CA ALA A 71 -8.25 -2.19 8.85
C ALA A 71 -9.13 -1.60 9.97
N GLY A 72 -9.03 -0.29 10.23
CA GLY A 72 -9.65 0.31 11.40
C GLY A 72 -9.10 -0.25 12.73
N PRO A 73 -9.83 -0.06 13.85
CA PRO A 73 -9.34 -0.38 15.19
C PRO A 73 -9.23 -1.89 15.48
N ASN A 74 -9.92 -2.73 14.72
CA ASN A 74 -9.97 -4.19 14.93
C ASN A 74 -9.55 -4.96 13.66
N PRO A 75 -8.25 -5.03 13.34
CA PRO A 75 -7.76 -5.75 12.18
C PRO A 75 -8.12 -7.25 12.23
N GLY A 76 -8.74 -7.74 11.17
CA GLY A 76 -9.16 -9.13 10.99
C GLY A 76 -10.61 -9.43 11.36
N SER A 77 -11.34 -8.52 12.00
CA SER A 77 -12.68 -8.81 12.54
C SER A 77 -13.65 -7.62 12.64
N GLY A 78 -13.23 -6.40 12.31
CA GLY A 78 -14.07 -5.20 12.42
C GLY A 78 -14.98 -4.95 11.20
N PRO A 79 -16.18 -4.35 11.38
CA PRO A 79 -17.09 -4.01 10.27
C PRO A 79 -16.53 -2.90 9.35
N ASP A 80 -15.66 -2.05 9.90
CA ASP A 80 -15.00 -0.96 9.18
C ASP A 80 -13.74 -1.42 8.43
N GLN A 81 -13.38 -2.71 8.53
CA GLN A 81 -12.18 -3.23 7.90
C GLN A 81 -12.25 -3.05 6.39
N ARG A 82 -11.18 -2.50 5.84
CA ARG A 82 -10.90 -2.39 4.42
C ARG A 82 -9.58 -3.08 4.14
N ARG A 83 -9.49 -3.67 2.96
CA ARG A 83 -8.38 -4.51 2.52
C ARG A 83 -7.88 -4.00 1.17
N PRO A 84 -6.77 -3.24 1.14
CA PRO A 84 -6.20 -2.75 -0.10
C PRO A 84 -5.94 -3.89 -1.10
N THR A 85 -6.49 -3.79 -2.31
CA THR A 85 -6.35 -4.82 -3.35
C THR A 85 -5.65 -4.30 -4.58
N GLY A 86 -6.18 -3.26 -5.24
CA GLY A 86 -5.65 -2.74 -6.50
C GLY A 86 -5.07 -1.34 -6.38
N LEU A 87 -4.12 -1.04 -7.26
CA LEU A 87 -3.46 0.24 -7.41
C LEU A 87 -3.58 0.75 -8.84
N ALA A 88 -3.78 2.06 -9.00
CA ALA A 88 -3.68 2.71 -10.31
C ALA A 88 -3.11 4.11 -10.18
N GLN A 89 -2.32 4.53 -11.16
CA GLN A 89 -1.84 5.92 -11.23
C GLN A 89 -2.78 6.72 -12.14
N GLY A 90 -3.29 7.85 -11.65
CA GLY A 90 -4.03 8.80 -12.46
C GLY A 90 -3.14 9.57 -13.44
N PRO A 91 -3.72 10.19 -14.49
CA PRO A 91 -2.96 11.03 -15.42
C PRO A 91 -2.31 12.25 -14.75
N ASP A 92 -2.86 12.68 -13.61
CA ASP A 92 -2.32 13.75 -12.76
C ASP A 92 -1.24 13.26 -11.79
N GLY A 93 -0.91 11.96 -11.79
CA GLY A 93 0.05 11.34 -10.87
C GLY A 93 -0.51 11.04 -9.48
N SER A 94 -1.83 11.18 -9.24
CA SER A 94 -2.47 10.67 -8.03
C SER A 94 -2.39 9.13 -7.96
N LEU A 95 -2.38 8.56 -6.76
CA LEU A 95 -2.52 7.11 -6.56
C LEU A 95 -3.96 6.76 -6.20
N TYR A 96 -4.54 5.83 -6.94
CA TYR A 96 -5.81 5.21 -6.60
C TYR A 96 -5.56 3.88 -5.90
N VAL A 97 -6.34 3.60 -4.85
CA VAL A 97 -6.30 2.36 -4.09
C VAL A 97 -7.71 1.80 -4.04
N THR A 98 -7.91 0.52 -4.31
CA THR A 98 -9.21 -0.15 -4.19
C THR A 98 -9.26 -1.08 -2.99
N ASP A 99 -10.47 -1.36 -2.50
CA ASP A 99 -10.77 -2.35 -1.47
C ASP A 99 -11.94 -3.23 -1.92
N ASP A 100 -11.77 -4.54 -1.77
CA ASP A 100 -12.78 -5.53 -2.16
C ASP A 100 -13.74 -5.91 -1.03
N THR A 101 -13.45 -5.55 0.22
CA THR A 101 -14.28 -5.91 1.38
C THR A 101 -15.44 -4.93 1.57
N GLY A 102 -15.15 -3.63 1.46
CA GLY A 102 -16.13 -2.55 1.61
C GLY A 102 -16.40 -1.78 0.32
N GLY A 103 -15.84 -2.19 -0.82
CA GLY A 103 -16.12 -1.63 -2.15
C GLY A 103 -15.69 -0.17 -2.30
N ARG A 104 -14.63 0.25 -1.60
CA ARG A 104 -14.15 1.65 -1.62
C ARG A 104 -13.02 1.85 -2.63
N ILE A 105 -12.96 3.06 -3.19
CA ILE A 105 -11.82 3.56 -3.95
C ILE A 105 -11.34 4.87 -3.31
N TRP A 106 -10.06 4.94 -2.96
CA TRP A 106 -9.41 6.16 -2.50
C TRP A 106 -8.62 6.77 -3.64
N ARG A 107 -8.63 8.10 -3.74
CA ARG A 107 -7.67 8.88 -4.50
C ARG A 107 -6.75 9.60 -3.53
N ILE A 108 -5.46 9.28 -3.58
CA ILE A 108 -4.42 9.87 -2.75
C ILE A 108 -3.62 10.84 -3.61
N PHE A 109 -3.54 12.09 -3.16
CA PHE A 109 -2.75 13.14 -3.79
C PHE A 109 -2.10 14.01 -2.70
N TYR A 110 -0.94 14.56 -3.05
CA TYR A 110 -0.11 15.45 -2.27
C TYR A 110 -0.52 16.90 -2.50
N THR A 111 -0.69 17.64 -1.41
CA THR A 111 -1.14 19.04 -1.43
C THR A 111 -0.01 20.05 -1.18
N GLY A 112 1.23 19.59 -1.05
CA GLY A 112 2.40 20.47 -0.90
C GLY A 112 2.59 21.08 0.49
N ARG A 113 1.88 20.59 1.51
CA ARG A 113 2.02 21.02 2.91
C ARG A 113 2.60 19.92 3.77
#